data_AF-A0AAD9I617-F1
#
_entry.id   AF-A0AAD9I617-F1
#
_cell.length_a   1.000
_cell.length_b   1.000
_cell.length_c   1.000
_cell.angle_alpha   90.00
_cell.angle_beta   90.00
_cell.angle_gamma   90.00
#
_symmetry.space_group_name_H-M   'P 1'
#
loop_
_entity.id
_entity.type
_entity.pdbx_description
1 polymer ?
#
loop_
_entity_poly.entity_id
_entity_poly.type
_entity_poly.pdbx_seq_one_letter_code
_entity_poly.pdbx_strand_id
1 'polypeptide(L)'
;MPAIIPGGKLDPMAAPQITGVVKELEPHHRKLKDEEERVRDELRMQQERLRKSLRLWEKLERETKVFELKTDLSEKSLKSLAGEGLGGAAF
;
A
#
# COMPACT_ATOMS: atom_id res chain seq x y z
N MET A 1 -25.64 -37.26 2.10
CA MET A 1 -25.57 -36.94 0.65
C MET A 1 -26.92 -36.37 0.25
N PRO A 2 -26.99 -35.27 -0.54
CA PRO A 2 -28.27 -34.72 -1.01
C PRO A 2 -28.98 -35.73 -1.92
N ALA A 3 -30.31 -35.79 -1.84
CA ALA A 3 -31.10 -36.76 -2.59
C ALA A 3 -31.04 -36.45 -4.10
N ILE A 4 -30.71 -37.47 -4.90
CA ILE A 4 -30.67 -37.38 -6.37
C ILE A 4 -32.02 -37.86 -6.90
N ILE A 5 -32.75 -37.01 -7.60
CA ILE A 5 -34.01 -37.40 -8.28
C ILE A 5 -33.69 -38.17 -9.57
N PRO A 6 -34.58 -39.05 -10.06
CA PRO A 6 -34.35 -39.83 -11.28
C PRO A 6 -34.00 -38.91 -12.47
N GLY A 7 -32.88 -39.21 -13.14
CA GLY A 7 -32.32 -38.36 -14.22
C GLY A 7 -31.06 -37.57 -13.84
N GLY A 8 -30.48 -37.80 -12.65
CA GLY A 8 -29.17 -37.27 -12.27
C GLY A 8 -29.15 -35.76 -11.98
N LYS A 9 -30.32 -35.12 -11.98
CA LYS A 9 -30.46 -33.72 -11.57
C LYS A 9 -30.55 -33.66 -10.05
N LEU A 10 -29.82 -32.74 -9.45
CA LEU A 10 -29.96 -32.45 -8.02
C LEU A 10 -31.34 -31.81 -7.79
N ASP A 11 -32.02 -32.20 -6.72
CA ASP A 11 -33.25 -31.54 -6.29
C ASP A 11 -33.00 -30.03 -6.10
N PRO A 12 -33.73 -29.13 -6.79
CA PRO A 12 -33.62 -27.70 -6.58
C PRO A 12 -33.80 -27.27 -5.12
N MET A 13 -34.54 -28.05 -4.32
CA MET A 13 -34.69 -27.84 -2.88
C MET A 13 -33.44 -28.21 -2.07
N ALA A 14 -32.50 -28.98 -2.64
CA ALA A 14 -31.22 -29.34 -2.03
C ALA A 14 -30.10 -28.32 -2.31
N ALA A 15 -30.33 -27.29 -3.15
CA ALA A 15 -29.36 -26.22 -3.39
C ALA A 15 -28.80 -25.58 -2.09
N PRO A 16 -29.62 -25.26 -1.07
CA PRO A 16 -29.13 -24.71 0.19
C PRO A 16 -28.18 -25.65 0.96
N GLN A 17 -28.27 -26.96 0.72
CA GLN A 17 -27.42 -27.96 1.37
C GLN A 17 -26.02 -28.03 0.73
N ILE A 18 -25.85 -27.49 -0.49
CA ILE A 18 -24.60 -27.53 -1.25
C ILE A 18 -23.89 -26.17 -1.18
N THR A 19 -24.62 -25.07 -1.37
CA THR A 19 -24.08 -23.70 -1.34
C THR A 19 -24.12 -23.08 0.05
N GLY A 20 -24.85 -23.67 1.00
CA GLY A 20 -25.09 -23.10 2.33
C GLY A 20 -26.03 -21.90 2.31
N VAL A 21 -26.61 -21.55 1.16
CA VAL A 21 -27.43 -20.36 0.96
C VAL A 21 -28.68 -20.74 0.17
N VAL A 22 -29.84 -20.23 0.57
CA VAL A 22 -31.09 -20.48 -0.16
C VAL A 22 -31.03 -19.80 -1.53
N LYS A 23 -31.58 -20.44 -2.56
CA LYS A 23 -31.53 -20.00 -3.97
C LYS A 23 -31.86 -18.53 -4.20
N GLU A 24 -32.81 -17.98 -3.43
CA GLU A 24 -33.20 -16.56 -3.50
C GLU A 24 -32.08 -15.60 -3.06
N LEU A 25 -31.20 -16.04 -2.17
CA LEU A 25 -30.08 -15.26 -1.63
C LEU A 25 -28.78 -15.47 -2.40
N GLU A 26 -28.68 -16.45 -3.29
CA GLU A 26 -27.46 -16.73 -4.08
C GLU A 26 -26.94 -15.51 -4.85
N PRO A 27 -27.77 -14.70 -5.55
CA PRO A 27 -27.28 -13.54 -6.28
C PRO A 27 -26.69 -12.47 -5.36
N HIS A 28 -27.30 -12.25 -4.19
CA HIS A 28 -26.82 -11.31 -3.19
C HIS A 28 -25.51 -11.79 -2.54
N HIS A 29 -25.44 -13.07 -2.20
CA HIS A 29 -24.24 -13.67 -1.64
C HIS A 29 -23.06 -13.64 -2.62
N ARG A 30 -23.31 -13.83 -3.91
CA ARG A 30 -22.28 -13.68 -4.95
C ARG A 30 -21.77 -12.24 -5.03
N LYS A 31 -22.67 -11.25 -5.05
CA LYS A 31 -22.28 -9.83 -5.03
C LYS A 31 -21.43 -9.49 -3.81
N LEU A 32 -21.80 -9.97 -2.62
CA LEU A 32 -21.02 -9.76 -1.41
C LEU A 32 -19.62 -10.37 -1.49
N LYS A 33 -19.47 -11.55 -2.11
CA LYS A 33 -18.15 -12.16 -2.33
C LYS A 33 -17.30 -11.35 -3.31
N ASP A 34 -17.90 -10.87 -4.40
CA ASP A 34 -17.21 -10.04 -5.38
C ASP A 34 -16.77 -8.70 -4.74
N GLU A 35 -17.62 -8.09 -3.89
CA GLU A 35 -17.30 -6.89 -3.12
C GLU A 35 -16.20 -7.16 -2.08
N GLU A 36 -16.26 -8.27 -1.37
CA GLU A 36 -15.23 -8.68 -0.40
C GLU A 36 -13.87 -8.86 -1.09
N GLU A 37 -13.83 -9.53 -2.24
CA GLU A 37 -12.61 -9.72 -3.02
C GLU A 37 -12.06 -8.37 -3.50
N ARG A 38 -12.93 -7.49 -4.00
CA ARG A 38 -12.55 -6.13 -4.40
C ARG A 38 -11.94 -5.33 -3.25
N VAL A 39 -12.56 -5.34 -2.07
CA VAL A 39 -12.06 -4.61 -0.90
C VAL A 39 -10.70 -5.17 -0.45
N ARG A 40 -10.52 -6.50 -0.51
CA ARG A 40 -9.23 -7.13 -0.20
C ARG A 40 -8.13 -6.69 -1.17
N ASP A 41 -8.43 -6.60 -2.46
CA ASP A 41 -7.46 -6.14 -3.45
C ASP A 41 -7.15 -4.65 -3.35
N GLU A 42 -8.16 -3.81 -3.08
CA GLU A 42 -7.96 -2.39 -2.77
C GLU A 42 -7.05 -2.21 -1.55
N LEU A 43 -7.26 -2.98 -0.48
CA LEU A 43 -6.41 -2.97 0.71
C LEU A 43 -4.97 -3.37 0.38
N ARG A 44 -4.76 -4.43 -0.41
CA ARG A 44 -3.42 -4.87 -0.85
C ARG A 44 -2.70 -3.77 -1.64
N MET A 45 -3.40 -3.12 -2.57
CA MET A 45 -2.84 -2.02 -3.35
C MET A 45 -2.47 -0.83 -2.47
N GLN A 46 -3.33 -0.46 -1.52
CA GLN A 46 -3.04 0.63 -0.57
C GLN A 46 -1.83 0.32 0.31
N GLN A 47 -1.71 -0.90 0.82
CA GLN A 47 -0.57 -1.33 1.62
C GLN A 47 0.73 -1.29 0.80
N GLU A 48 0.70 -1.73 -0.46
CA GLU A 48 1.88 -1.69 -1.31
C GLU A 48 2.29 -0.26 -1.67
N ARG A 49 1.31 0.62 -1.93
CA ARG A 49 1.56 2.05 -2.12
C ARG A 49 2.19 2.68 -0.87
N LEU A 50 1.67 2.36 0.31
CA LEU A 50 2.19 2.86 1.58
C LEU A 50 3.63 2.40 1.82
N ARG A 51 3.95 1.13 1.57
CA ARG A 51 5.32 0.61 1.69
C ARG A 51 6.28 1.37 0.78
N LYS A 52 5.89 1.64 -0.47
CA LYS A 52 6.72 2.39 -1.42
C LYS A 52 6.91 3.83 -0.98
N SER A 53 5.86 4.50 -0.49
CA SER A 53 5.97 5.88 -0.01
C SER A 53 6.86 5.99 1.23
N LEU A 54 6.78 5.04 2.17
CA LEU A 54 7.63 5.05 3.36
C LEU A 54 9.12 4.85 3.00
N ARG A 55 9.43 3.94 2.07
CA ARG A 55 10.81 3.78 1.57
C ARG A 55 11.35 5.05 0.90
N LEU A 56 10.51 5.73 0.11
CA LEU A 56 10.88 7.00 -0.50
C LEU A 56 11.09 8.08 0.56
N TRP A 57 10.22 8.13 1.58
CA TRP A 57 10.35 9.06 2.69
C TRP A 57 11.68 8.91 3.43
N GLU A 58 12.05 7.68 3.79
CA GLU A 58 13.34 7.40 4.44
C GLU A 58 14.53 7.82 3.57
N LYS A 59 14.43 7.63 2.25
CA LYS A 59 15.47 8.07 1.31
C LYS A 59 15.57 9.60 1.30
N LEU A 60 14.45 10.29 1.16
CA LEU A 60 14.39 11.75 1.13
C LEU A 60 14.88 12.34 2.46
N GLU A 61 14.55 11.74 3.60
CA GLU A 61 15.04 12.20 4.90
C GLU A 61 16.58 12.17 4.98
N ARG A 62 17.21 11.12 4.45
CA ARG A 62 18.67 11.03 4.36
C ARG A 62 19.24 12.07 3.40
N GLU A 63 18.61 12.28 2.25
CA GLU A 63 19.03 13.28 1.27
C GLU A 63 18.95 14.70 1.86
N THR A 64 17.88 15.03 2.59
CA THR A 64 17.75 16.32 3.28
C THR A 64 18.91 16.55 4.25
N LYS A 65 19.25 15.58 5.10
CA LYS A 65 20.40 15.69 6.03
C LYS A 65 21.72 15.91 5.28
N VAL A 66 21.91 15.26 4.12
CA VAL A 66 23.09 15.47 3.28
C VAL A 66 23.10 16.89 2.69
N PHE A 67 21.95 17.40 2.26
CA PHE A 67 21.86 18.77 1.75
C PHE A 67 22.10 19.81 2.83
N GLU A 68 21.58 19.62 4.04
CA GLU A 68 21.86 20.47 5.21
C GLU A 68 23.36 20.55 5.50
N LEU A 69 24.07 19.41 5.53
CA LEU A 69 25.52 19.41 5.73
C LEU A 69 26.27 20.13 4.59
N LYS A 70 25.80 19.98 3.34
CA LYS A 70 26.40 20.67 2.19
C LYS A 70 26.16 22.18 2.26
N THR A 71 24.98 22.63 2.68
CA THR A 71 24.69 24.05 2.88
C THR A 71 25.55 24.62 4.00
N ASP A 72 25.66 23.94 5.14
CA ASP A 72 26.51 24.36 6.27
C ASP A 72 27.98 24.51 5.86
N LEU A 73 28.51 23.52 5.12
CA LEU A 73 29.89 23.57 4.61
C LEU A 73 30.09 24.71 3.60
N SER A 74 29.11 24.92 2.72
CA SER A 74 29.16 25.99 1.72
C SER A 74 29.12 27.37 2.39
N GLU A 75 28.25 27.57 3.39
CA GLU A 75 28.18 28.80 4.17
C GLU A 75 29.49 29.08 4.91
N LYS A 76 30.08 28.06 5.56
CA LYS A 76 31.39 28.19 6.21
C LYS A 76 32.49 28.54 5.20
N SER A 77 32.48 27.90 4.03
CA SER A 77 33.43 28.20 2.95
C SER A 77 33.27 29.64 2.46
N LEU A 78 32.04 30.12 2.28
CA LEU A 78 31.77 31.49 1.86
C LEU A 78 32.22 32.52 2.89
N LYS A 79 31.95 32.28 4.18
CA LYS A 79 32.44 33.13 5.29
C LYS A 79 33.97 33.18 5.36
N SER A 80 34.62 32.02 5.17
CA SER A 80 36.08 31.97 5.08
C SER A 80 36.62 32.75 3.89
N LEU A 81 35.97 32.66 2.72
CA LEU A 81 36.38 33.35 1.51
C LEU A 81 36.14 34.87 1.59
N ALA A 82 35.13 35.28 2.35
CA ALA A 82 34.84 36.67 2.68
C ALA A 82 35.76 37.25 3.78
N GLY A 83 36.70 36.46 4.31
CA GLY A 83 37.69 36.92 5.30
C GLY A 83 37.21 36.93 6.76
N GLU A 84 36.06 36.32 7.07
CA GLU A 84 35.51 36.27 8.45
C GLU A 84 36.11 35.13 9.32
N GLY A 85 37.12 34.40 8.83
CA GLY A 85 37.84 33.35 9.56
C GLY A 85 39.10 33.86 10.27
N LEU A 86 39.47 33.21 11.39
CA LEU A 86 40.72 33.43 12.14
C LEU A 86 41.95 33.17 11.25
N GLY A 87 42.38 34.18 10.49
CA GLY A 87 43.56 34.15 9.61
C GLY A 87 43.20 34.08 8.13
N GLY A 88 42.94 35.22 7.50
CA GLY A 88 42.56 35.22 6.08
C GLY A 88 42.62 36.56 5.34
N ALA A 89 43.34 37.56 5.84
CA ALA A 89 43.92 38.63 5.03
C ALA A 89 45.42 38.66 5.33
N ALA A 90 46.12 37.62 4.86
CA ALA A 90 47.57 37.53 4.91
C ALA A 90 48.05 36.69 3.73
N PHE A 91 47.83 37.21 2.51
CA PHE A 91 48.78 37.29 1.40
C PHE A 91 48.33 38.42 0.49
#